data_AF-A0AAD5FZS4-F1
#
_entry.id   AF-A0AAD5FZS4-F1
#
_cell.length_a   1.000
_cell.length_b   1.000
_cell.length_c   1.000
_cell.angle_alpha   90.00
_cell.angle_beta   90.00
_cell.angle_gamma   90.00
#
_symmetry.space_group_name_H-M   'P 1'
#
loop_
_entity.id
_entity.type
_entity.pdbx_description
1 polymer ?
#
loop_
_entity_poly.entity_id
_entity_poly.type
_entity_poly.pdbx_seq_one_letter_code
_entity_poly.pdbx_strand_id
1 'polypeptide(L)'
;MLDSLAISTWATKLKETRMVYQQLVARKDMLIPWSDLDEDSAYYQLRSVSRKASIKKNTLPPSVSRKVKKNSLRERAFENPLQPASTTTTTTTTDTIVSGDDHEENLELLNNIILDVERLFPGEEFYHSGADAIPIRKQVVEVLYIWCKCHPRIGYKQGFHEILGLIFMNLYKESVALDQDQLYSANYSQDEMAILGLYNIRFICHDLFNIFNKFVTGSGVAAGLYESELQLTKSIDLFNAYLMKIDQFIHYTLTTRLELDTQLWIIRYLRLLLVRELGEELETTSLLWDKLIATQIQRTPGSGMTYFIEILIFLVIQLLIQQKTEIVTSDFSQCLSLLLHYPVPHFASPASRDTYIQVLYRDAIKLYERRSNDLKLFEYGNKLNKKYNPGLKISLGYRDSSELSDAASERSSVDSSGSSAEFSKSQISPATNDRAEKMRYEKLRMEMRLKKKAKQMLHQ
;
A
#
# COMPACT_ATOMS: atom_id res chain seq x y z
N MET A 1 29.55 18.16 13.57
CA MET A 1 28.38 17.25 13.63
C MET A 1 27.58 17.29 12.31
N LEU A 2 27.52 18.44 11.60
CA LEU A 2 26.85 18.60 10.30
C LEU A 2 27.61 17.98 9.09
N ASP A 3 28.95 17.91 9.12
CA ASP A 3 29.72 17.23 8.04
C ASP A 3 29.39 15.74 7.87
N SER A 4 28.78 15.12 8.89
CA SER A 4 28.30 13.73 8.84
C SER A 4 27.03 13.55 7.99
N LEU A 5 26.30 14.63 7.68
CA LEU A 5 24.99 14.56 7.03
C LEU A 5 25.04 14.71 5.51
N ALA A 6 26.23 14.93 4.93
CA ALA A 6 26.43 15.07 3.48
C ALA A 6 25.42 16.02 2.80
N ILE A 7 25.14 17.16 3.45
CA ILE A 7 24.04 18.09 3.11
C ILE A 7 24.10 18.57 1.67
N SER A 8 25.28 18.97 1.22
CA SER A 8 25.51 19.40 -0.17
C SER A 8 25.14 18.33 -1.20
N THR A 9 25.42 17.07 -0.92
CA THR A 9 25.17 15.93 -1.82
C THR A 9 23.68 15.69 -1.99
N TRP A 10 22.93 15.58 -0.89
CA TRP A 10 21.48 15.33 -0.99
C TRP A 10 20.70 16.57 -1.41
N ALA A 11 21.14 17.79 -1.07
CA ALA A 11 20.49 19.02 -1.52
C ALA A 11 20.55 19.19 -3.04
N THR A 12 21.69 18.82 -3.66
CA THR A 12 21.83 18.80 -5.12
C THR A 12 20.87 17.80 -5.74
N LYS A 13 20.81 16.59 -5.20
CA LYS A 13 19.90 15.54 -5.67
C LYS A 13 18.42 15.91 -5.49
N LEU A 14 18.06 16.59 -4.40
CA LEU A 14 16.72 17.11 -4.18
C LEU A 14 16.34 18.13 -5.26
N LYS A 15 17.24 19.05 -5.59
CA LYS A 15 17.03 20.01 -6.68
C LYS A 15 16.82 19.31 -8.02
N GLU A 16 17.67 18.34 -8.35
CA GLU A 16 17.56 17.57 -9.60
C GLU A 16 16.24 16.81 -9.71
N THR A 17 15.83 16.11 -8.64
CA THR A 17 14.57 15.35 -8.61
C THR A 17 13.35 16.26 -8.72
N ARG A 18 13.36 17.44 -8.08
CA ARG A 18 12.31 18.45 -8.27
C ARG A 18 12.29 19.01 -9.69
N MET A 19 13.45 19.22 -10.32
CA MET A 19 13.51 19.67 -11.72
C MET A 19 12.88 18.66 -12.68
N VAL A 20 13.03 17.36 -12.44
CA VAL A 20 12.39 16.32 -13.27
C VAL A 20 10.87 16.51 -13.31
N TYR A 21 10.22 16.59 -12.16
CA TYR A 21 8.76 16.80 -12.12
C TYR A 21 8.35 18.16 -12.70
N GLN A 22 9.12 19.21 -12.44
CA GLN A 22 8.87 20.54 -13.01
C GLN A 22 8.90 20.53 -14.55
N GLN A 23 9.84 19.79 -15.15
CA GLN A 23 9.91 19.62 -16.60
C GLN A 23 8.76 18.80 -17.15
N LEU A 24 8.32 17.76 -16.42
CA LEU A 24 7.16 16.95 -16.81
C LEU A 24 5.88 17.79 -16.86
N VAL A 25 5.59 18.59 -15.83
CA VAL A 25 4.40 19.45 -15.78
C VAL A 25 4.40 20.52 -16.88
N ALA A 26 5.58 20.95 -17.34
CA ALA A 26 5.71 21.96 -18.40
C ALA A 26 5.54 21.40 -19.83
N ARG A 27 5.54 20.07 -20.00
CA ARG A 27 5.43 19.43 -21.31
C ARG A 27 3.98 19.48 -21.83
N LYS A 28 3.83 19.81 -23.11
CA LYS A 28 2.50 19.91 -23.77
C LYS A 28 1.72 18.60 -23.74
N ASP A 29 2.40 17.47 -23.92
CA ASP A 29 1.79 16.14 -23.90
C ASP A 29 1.39 15.67 -22.49
N MET A 30 1.89 16.33 -21.44
CA MET A 30 1.58 15.99 -20.04
C MET A 30 0.52 16.91 -19.42
N LEU A 31 0.02 17.88 -20.18
CA LEU A 31 -1.02 18.79 -19.70
C LEU A 31 -2.29 18.01 -19.32
N ILE A 32 -2.86 18.41 -18.20
CA ILE A 32 -4.09 17.82 -17.68
C ILE A 32 -5.27 18.57 -18.31
N PRO A 33 -6.23 17.89 -18.95
CA PRO A 33 -7.35 18.52 -19.64
C PRO A 33 -8.44 19.02 -18.67
N TRP A 34 -8.07 19.83 -17.67
CA TRP A 34 -9.01 20.39 -16.68
C TRP A 34 -10.16 21.20 -17.28
N SER A 35 -9.93 21.80 -18.45
CA SER A 35 -10.94 22.60 -19.17
C SER A 35 -11.95 21.77 -19.94
N ASP A 36 -11.67 20.48 -20.09
CA ASP A 36 -12.48 19.57 -20.89
C ASP A 36 -13.35 18.68 -19.98
N LEU A 37 -13.28 18.89 -18.66
CA LEU A 37 -14.22 18.34 -17.68
C LEU A 37 -15.59 19.03 -17.78
N ASP A 38 -16.62 18.39 -17.24
CA ASP A 38 -17.95 19.00 -17.10
C ASP A 38 -17.87 20.29 -16.26
N GLU A 39 -18.65 21.32 -16.63
CA GLU A 39 -18.65 22.61 -15.94
C GLU A 39 -19.10 22.51 -14.48
N ASP A 40 -19.87 21.47 -14.14
CA ASP A 40 -20.31 21.16 -12.78
C ASP A 40 -19.22 20.49 -11.92
N SER A 41 -18.11 20.05 -12.53
CA SER A 41 -17.01 19.41 -11.81
C SER A 41 -16.28 20.42 -10.91
N ALA A 42 -16.03 20.04 -9.65
CA ALA A 42 -15.23 20.83 -8.71
C ALA A 42 -13.78 21.08 -9.19
N TYR A 43 -13.30 20.30 -10.17
CA TYR A 43 -11.96 20.40 -10.73
C TYR A 43 -11.89 21.15 -12.06
N TYR A 44 -13.04 21.58 -12.60
CA TYR A 44 -13.11 22.31 -13.86
C TYR A 44 -12.29 23.60 -13.81
N GLN A 45 -11.48 23.86 -14.84
CA GLN A 45 -10.71 25.09 -14.97
C GLN A 45 -10.90 25.74 -16.33
N LEU A 46 -11.37 26.98 -16.34
CA LEU A 46 -11.55 27.74 -17.57
C LEU A 46 -10.20 27.93 -18.30
N ARG A 47 -10.18 27.68 -19.62
CA ARG A 47 -8.99 28.00 -20.43
C ARG A 47 -8.67 29.47 -20.27
N SER A 48 -7.46 29.80 -19.80
CA SER A 48 -6.99 31.18 -19.75
C SER A 48 -6.79 31.67 -21.18
N VAL A 49 -7.84 32.25 -21.76
CA VAL A 49 -7.73 32.97 -23.03
C VAL A 49 -6.86 34.18 -22.76
N SER A 50 -5.57 34.06 -23.10
CA SER A 50 -4.68 35.21 -23.19
C SER A 50 -5.24 36.09 -24.31
N ARG A 51 -6.14 37.02 -23.95
CA ARG A 51 -6.65 38.05 -24.85
C ARG A 51 -5.44 38.83 -25.32
N LYS A 52 -4.93 38.50 -26.52
CA LYS A 52 -4.05 39.37 -27.27
C LYS A 52 -4.72 40.75 -27.27
N ALA A 53 -4.09 41.71 -26.60
CA ALA A 53 -4.58 43.07 -26.53
C ALA A 53 -4.80 43.58 -27.95
N SER A 54 -6.05 43.63 -28.39
CA SER A 54 -6.44 44.22 -29.65
C SER A 54 -6.08 45.70 -29.62
N ILE A 55 -5.12 46.06 -30.47
CA ILE A 55 -4.67 47.42 -30.76
C ILE A 55 -5.91 48.29 -31.05
N LYS A 56 -6.27 49.17 -30.11
CA LYS A 56 -7.20 50.28 -30.39
C LYS A 56 -6.41 51.54 -30.62
N LYS A 57 -6.65 52.12 -31.80
CA LYS A 57 -6.11 53.36 -32.36
C LYS A 57 -6.47 54.54 -31.44
N ASN A 58 -5.46 55.28 -30.98
CA ASN A 58 -5.63 56.52 -30.23
C ASN A 58 -6.12 57.65 -31.14
N THR A 59 -7.18 58.34 -30.72
CA THR A 59 -7.45 59.75 -31.05
C THR A 59 -7.70 60.48 -29.73
N LEU A 60 -6.91 61.52 -29.48
CA LEU A 60 -7.04 62.56 -28.43
C LEU A 60 -7.73 63.80 -29.08
N PRO A 61 -8.19 64.87 -28.37
CA PRO A 61 -7.79 65.39 -27.04
C PRO A 61 -8.98 66.02 -26.22
N PRO A 62 -8.84 67.01 -25.29
CA PRO A 62 -8.08 67.07 -24.01
C PRO A 62 -8.86 67.60 -22.76
N SER A 63 -8.21 67.48 -21.59
CA SER A 63 -8.29 68.35 -20.37
C SER A 63 -9.51 68.15 -19.43
N VAL A 64 -9.48 68.18 -18.08
CA VAL A 64 -8.61 68.73 -17.02
C VAL A 64 -8.69 67.86 -15.73
N SER A 65 -7.58 67.86 -14.98
CA SER A 65 -7.18 67.26 -13.69
C SER A 65 -8.17 67.01 -12.53
N ARG A 66 -7.94 65.91 -11.76
CA ARG A 66 -7.39 65.99 -10.38
C ARG A 66 -6.84 64.63 -9.87
N LYS A 67 -5.79 64.74 -9.05
CA LYS A 67 -4.85 63.70 -8.57
C LYS A 67 -5.40 62.89 -7.40
N VAL A 68 -5.14 61.58 -7.37
CA VAL A 68 -4.85 60.81 -6.14
C VAL A 68 -3.66 59.88 -6.42
N LYS A 69 -2.58 60.06 -5.67
CA LYS A 69 -1.37 59.22 -5.70
C LYS A 69 -1.61 57.95 -4.88
N LYS A 70 -1.46 56.78 -5.51
CA LYS A 70 -0.98 55.56 -4.83
C LYS A 70 0.13 54.99 -5.70
N ASN A 71 1.36 55.10 -5.20
CA ASN A 71 2.54 54.59 -5.88
C ASN A 71 2.51 53.06 -5.89
N SER A 72 2.55 52.50 -7.09
CA SER A 72 2.92 51.12 -7.37
C SER A 72 4.39 50.91 -7.03
N LEU A 73 4.68 50.16 -5.98
CA LEU A 73 6.01 49.58 -5.79
C LEU A 73 6.10 48.33 -6.66
N ARG A 74 6.84 48.50 -7.74
CA ARG A 74 7.31 47.50 -8.69
C ARG A 74 8.21 46.52 -7.93
N GLU A 75 7.68 45.36 -7.60
CA GLU A 75 8.48 44.22 -7.13
C GLU A 75 9.49 43.87 -8.22
N ARG A 76 10.78 44.11 -7.93
CA ARG A 76 11.87 43.63 -8.78
C ARG A 76 11.94 42.12 -8.61
N ALA A 77 11.61 41.42 -9.67
CA ALA A 77 11.92 40.01 -9.84
C ALA A 77 13.42 39.78 -9.61
N PHE A 78 13.75 39.14 -8.49
CA PHE A 78 15.06 38.55 -8.26
C PHE A 78 14.89 37.02 -8.26
N GLU A 79 15.45 36.42 -9.31
CA GLU A 79 15.87 35.03 -9.56
C GLU A 79 15.15 33.87 -8.83
N ASN A 80 14.35 33.16 -9.61
CA ASN A 80 13.88 31.81 -9.33
C ASN A 80 15.05 30.81 -9.46
N PRO A 81 15.44 30.02 -8.43
CA PRO A 81 16.64 29.17 -8.44
C PRO A 81 16.65 27.99 -9.43
N LEU A 82 15.63 27.89 -10.30
CA LEU A 82 15.37 26.76 -11.20
C LEU A 82 15.36 27.15 -12.69
N GLN A 83 15.84 28.35 -13.08
CA GLN A 83 15.92 28.73 -14.50
C GLN A 83 17.25 28.31 -15.14
N PRO A 84 17.24 27.59 -16.28
CA PRO A 84 18.37 27.56 -17.21
C PRO A 84 18.38 28.81 -18.11
N ALA A 85 19.58 29.24 -18.50
CA ALA A 85 19.85 30.44 -19.30
C ALA A 85 19.10 30.46 -20.65
N SER A 86 18.55 31.63 -20.98
CA SER A 86 17.76 31.92 -22.16
C SER A 86 18.54 31.72 -23.46
N THR A 87 18.07 30.82 -24.33
CA THR A 87 18.33 30.89 -25.77
C THR A 87 17.03 31.14 -26.51
N THR A 88 17.01 32.25 -27.24
CA THR A 88 15.91 32.74 -28.05
C THR A 88 15.69 31.81 -29.24
N THR A 89 14.55 31.12 -29.29
CA THR A 89 14.07 30.46 -30.52
C THR A 89 12.60 30.78 -30.72
N THR A 90 12.34 31.66 -31.69
CA THR A 90 11.02 31.91 -32.28
C THR A 90 10.44 30.59 -32.79
N THR A 91 9.30 30.16 -32.24
CA THR A 91 8.54 29.01 -32.75
C THR A 91 7.22 29.47 -33.35
N THR A 92 7.14 29.27 -34.66
CA THR A 92 5.95 29.35 -35.50
C THR A 92 4.90 28.37 -35.01
N THR A 93 3.65 28.80 -35.00
CA THR A 93 2.46 27.99 -34.70
C THR A 93 2.27 26.91 -35.76
N THR A 94 2.53 25.65 -35.42
CA THR A 94 1.95 24.49 -36.09
C THR A 94 1.10 23.75 -35.07
N ASP A 95 -0.21 23.94 -35.18
CA ASP A 95 -1.22 23.10 -34.52
C ASP A 95 -0.95 21.66 -34.92
N THR A 96 -0.39 20.90 -33.98
CA THR A 96 -0.25 19.46 -34.14
C THR A 96 -1.62 18.90 -33.81
N ILE A 97 -2.29 18.32 -34.80
CA ILE A 97 -3.54 17.59 -34.66
C ILE A 97 -3.25 16.47 -33.66
N VAL A 98 -3.64 16.65 -32.40
CA VAL A 98 -3.74 15.55 -31.44
C VAL A 98 -4.81 14.64 -32.01
N SER A 99 -4.48 13.37 -32.21
CA SER A 99 -5.44 12.41 -32.72
C SER A 99 -6.64 12.36 -31.77
N GLY A 100 -7.87 12.29 -32.28
CA GLY A 100 -9.08 12.35 -31.43
C GLY A 100 -9.12 11.25 -30.36
N ASP A 101 -8.51 10.10 -30.68
CA ASP A 101 -8.36 8.93 -29.81
C ASP A 101 -7.51 9.25 -28.56
N ASP A 102 -6.34 9.88 -28.74
CA ASP A 102 -5.46 10.25 -27.63
C ASP A 102 -6.14 11.25 -26.66
N HIS A 103 -7.01 12.13 -27.17
CA HIS A 103 -7.70 13.11 -26.32
C HIS A 103 -8.76 12.46 -25.43
N GLU A 104 -9.56 11.55 -26.00
CA GLU A 104 -10.60 10.81 -25.28
C GLU A 104 -10.00 9.92 -24.18
N GLU A 105 -8.93 9.17 -24.50
CA GLU A 105 -8.21 8.34 -23.51
C GLU A 105 -7.65 9.18 -22.33
N ASN A 106 -7.14 10.38 -22.62
CA ASN A 106 -6.61 11.27 -21.58
C ASN A 106 -7.72 11.82 -20.67
N LEU A 107 -8.89 12.13 -21.23
CA LEU A 107 -10.04 12.60 -20.44
C LEU A 107 -10.63 11.46 -19.60
N GLU A 108 -10.72 10.25 -20.16
CA GLU A 108 -11.16 9.06 -19.44
C GLU A 108 -10.21 8.74 -18.27
N LEU A 109 -8.90 8.78 -18.51
CA LEU A 109 -7.89 8.63 -17.46
C LEU A 109 -8.10 9.64 -16.32
N LEU A 110 -8.32 10.92 -16.65
CA LEU A 110 -8.55 11.96 -15.66
C LEU A 110 -9.82 11.69 -14.84
N ASN A 111 -10.93 11.36 -15.51
CA ASN A 111 -12.21 11.07 -14.86
C ASN A 111 -12.10 9.85 -13.93
N ASN A 112 -11.44 8.78 -14.37
CA ASN A 112 -11.22 7.58 -13.55
C ASN A 112 -10.42 7.90 -12.27
N ILE A 113 -9.39 8.75 -12.38
CA ILE A 113 -8.62 9.17 -11.20
C ILE A 113 -9.48 10.04 -10.27
N ILE A 114 -10.25 10.99 -10.81
CA ILE A 114 -11.12 11.88 -10.01
C ILE A 114 -12.14 11.07 -9.22
N LEU A 115 -12.85 10.15 -9.86
CA LEU A 115 -13.89 9.32 -9.23
C LEU A 115 -13.36 8.54 -8.02
N ASP A 116 -12.12 8.07 -8.09
CA ASP A 116 -11.47 7.34 -7.01
C ASP A 116 -10.92 8.27 -5.93
N VAL A 117 -10.32 9.40 -6.30
CA VAL A 117 -9.79 10.39 -5.34
C VAL A 117 -10.91 11.05 -4.52
N GLU A 118 -12.10 11.25 -5.08
CA GLU A 118 -13.26 11.77 -4.33
C GLU A 118 -13.71 10.84 -3.20
N ARG A 119 -13.39 9.54 -3.30
CA ARG A 119 -13.72 8.51 -2.30
C ARG A 119 -12.53 8.11 -1.44
N LEU A 120 -11.40 8.83 -1.55
CA LEU A 120 -10.18 8.58 -0.81
C LEU A 120 -10.41 8.77 0.70
N PHE A 121 -10.27 7.70 1.48
CA PHE A 121 -10.36 7.71 2.95
C PHE A 121 -11.55 8.52 3.50
N PRO A 122 -12.81 8.07 3.34
CA PRO A 122 -14.00 8.86 3.67
C PRO A 122 -14.10 9.29 5.15
N GLY A 123 -13.41 8.61 6.06
CA GLY A 123 -13.34 8.99 7.48
C GLY A 123 -12.26 10.02 7.82
N GLU A 124 -11.39 10.39 6.86
CA GLU A 124 -10.27 11.30 7.11
C GLU A 124 -10.63 12.74 6.75
N GLU A 125 -10.68 13.60 7.76
CA GLU A 125 -11.02 15.03 7.59
C GLU A 125 -10.08 15.74 6.61
N PHE A 126 -8.82 15.33 6.54
CA PHE A 126 -7.81 15.92 5.64
C PHE A 126 -8.26 15.96 4.17
N TYR A 127 -9.04 14.99 3.71
CA TYR A 127 -9.50 14.89 2.32
C TYR A 127 -10.94 15.38 2.09
N HIS A 128 -11.70 15.65 3.14
CA HIS A 128 -13.15 15.88 3.06
C HIS A 128 -13.64 17.14 3.77
N SER A 129 -12.85 17.71 4.68
CA SER A 129 -13.27 18.82 5.52
C SER A 129 -12.66 20.16 5.09
N GLY A 130 -13.51 21.19 5.01
CA GLY A 130 -13.10 22.57 4.76
C GLY A 130 -12.89 22.93 3.28
N ALA A 131 -12.58 24.20 3.04
CA ALA A 131 -12.36 24.74 1.69
C ALA A 131 -11.08 24.19 1.02
N ASP A 132 -10.13 23.70 1.81
CA ASP A 132 -8.82 23.22 1.34
C ASP A 132 -8.86 21.76 0.83
N ALA A 133 -9.94 21.02 1.10
CA ALA A 133 -10.09 19.62 0.67
C ALA A 133 -10.01 19.46 -0.86
N ILE A 134 -10.63 20.36 -1.64
CA ILE A 134 -10.58 20.32 -3.11
C ILE A 134 -9.15 20.56 -3.62
N PRO A 135 -8.43 21.63 -3.21
CA PRO A 135 -7.02 21.81 -3.54
C PRO A 135 -6.13 20.60 -3.17
N ILE A 136 -6.33 20.01 -2.00
CA ILE A 136 -5.59 18.83 -1.52
C ILE A 136 -5.82 17.63 -2.47
N ARG A 137 -7.09 17.27 -2.73
CA ARG A 137 -7.43 16.18 -3.65
C ARG A 137 -6.93 16.44 -5.07
N LYS A 138 -7.00 17.70 -5.52
CA LYS A 138 -6.48 18.08 -6.84
C LYS A 138 -5.00 17.75 -6.99
N GLN A 139 -4.17 18.01 -5.97
CA GLN A 139 -2.74 17.66 -6.02
C GLN A 139 -2.51 16.14 -6.16
N VAL A 140 -3.33 15.33 -5.49
CA VAL A 140 -3.31 13.85 -5.64
C VAL A 140 -3.64 13.45 -7.08
N VAL A 141 -4.69 14.04 -7.67
CA VAL A 141 -5.06 13.80 -9.09
C VAL A 141 -3.93 14.21 -10.03
N GLU A 142 -3.33 15.39 -9.84
CA GLU A 142 -2.23 15.91 -10.66
C GLU A 142 -1.03 14.96 -10.69
N VAL A 143 -0.60 14.51 -9.50
CA VAL A 143 0.55 13.61 -9.38
C VAL A 143 0.25 12.24 -9.97
N LEU A 144 -0.93 11.65 -9.73
CA LEU A 144 -1.31 10.35 -10.32
C LEU A 144 -1.40 10.43 -11.83
N TYR A 145 -2.05 11.46 -12.36
CA TYR A 145 -2.25 11.61 -13.79
C TYR A 145 -0.90 11.66 -14.52
N ILE A 146 0.02 12.51 -14.05
CA ILE A 146 1.37 12.62 -14.63
C ILE A 146 2.12 11.31 -14.46
N TRP A 147 2.03 10.65 -13.30
CA TRP A 147 2.69 9.37 -13.08
C TRP A 147 2.20 8.28 -14.03
N CYS A 148 0.88 8.21 -14.28
CA CYS A 148 0.29 7.24 -15.20
C CYS A 148 0.76 7.48 -16.64
N LYS A 149 0.82 8.75 -17.09
CA LYS A 149 1.35 9.10 -18.42
C LYS A 149 2.84 8.79 -18.57
N CYS A 150 3.62 8.85 -17.49
CA CYS A 150 5.00 8.39 -17.50
C CYS A 150 5.14 6.86 -17.54
N HIS A 151 4.10 6.10 -17.16
CA HIS A 151 4.12 4.64 -17.05
C HIS A 151 2.97 3.98 -17.84
N PRO A 152 2.88 4.17 -19.16
CA PRO A 152 1.74 3.72 -19.96
C PRO A 152 1.51 2.20 -19.94
N ARG A 153 2.57 1.40 -19.69
CA ARG A 153 2.45 -0.06 -19.54
C ARG A 153 1.62 -0.48 -18.32
N ILE A 154 1.66 0.33 -17.26
CA ILE A 154 0.94 0.06 -16.02
C ILE A 154 -0.38 0.84 -16.03
N GLY A 155 -0.32 2.11 -16.44
CA GLY A 155 -1.45 3.02 -16.45
C GLY A 155 -2.03 3.26 -15.05
N TYR A 156 -3.23 3.82 -15.01
CA TYR A 156 -3.97 3.94 -13.76
C TYR A 156 -4.60 2.61 -13.37
N LYS A 157 -4.51 2.27 -12.08
CA LYS A 157 -5.17 1.13 -11.47
C LYS A 157 -5.77 1.57 -10.15
N GLN A 158 -7.02 1.18 -9.91
CA GLN A 158 -7.71 1.42 -8.65
C GLN A 158 -6.85 0.90 -7.48
N GLY A 159 -6.65 1.74 -6.48
CA GLY A 159 -5.78 1.50 -5.33
C GLY A 159 -4.52 2.38 -5.30
N PHE A 160 -4.02 2.85 -6.46
CA PHE A 160 -2.89 3.79 -6.46
C PHE A 160 -3.22 5.13 -5.78
N HIS A 161 -4.48 5.56 -5.83
CA HIS A 161 -4.93 6.77 -5.13
C HIS A 161 -4.83 6.65 -3.61
N GLU A 162 -5.06 5.46 -3.04
CA GLU A 162 -4.89 5.21 -1.61
C GLU A 162 -3.42 5.15 -1.22
N ILE A 163 -2.59 4.50 -2.03
CA ILE A 163 -1.13 4.45 -1.79
C ILE A 163 -0.55 5.86 -1.82
N LEU A 164 -0.86 6.64 -2.86
CA LEU A 164 -0.39 8.01 -2.97
C LEU A 164 -0.97 8.89 -1.87
N GLY A 165 -2.27 8.73 -1.56
CA GLY A 165 -2.96 9.50 -0.54
C GLY A 165 -2.35 9.32 0.85
N LEU A 166 -1.96 8.10 1.23
CA LEU A 166 -1.30 7.88 2.51
C LEU A 166 0.07 8.55 2.58
N ILE A 167 0.87 8.45 1.50
CA ILE A 167 2.17 9.12 1.41
C ILE A 167 1.99 10.64 1.49
N PHE A 168 1.06 11.19 0.71
CA PHE A 168 0.80 12.62 0.64
C PHE A 168 0.37 13.19 1.99
N MET A 169 -0.54 12.52 2.70
CA MET A 169 -1.01 12.98 4.00
C MET A 169 0.15 13.06 5.01
N ASN A 170 1.03 12.04 5.05
CA ASN A 170 2.18 12.05 5.96
C ASN A 170 3.18 13.16 5.58
N LEU A 171 3.51 13.32 4.30
CA LEU A 171 4.40 14.40 3.85
C LEU A 171 3.83 15.79 4.11
N TYR A 172 2.51 15.96 3.96
CA TYR A 172 1.84 17.23 4.23
C TYR A 172 1.89 17.58 5.72
N LYS A 173 1.66 16.60 6.61
CA LYS A 173 1.75 16.79 8.08
C LYS A 173 3.13 17.26 8.54
N GLU A 174 4.19 16.83 7.87
CA GLU A 174 5.57 17.24 8.16
C GLU A 174 6.01 18.51 7.43
N SER A 175 5.19 19.01 6.50
CA SER A 175 5.56 20.14 5.65
C SER A 175 5.51 21.47 6.41
N VAL A 176 6.34 22.40 5.98
CA VAL A 176 6.48 23.74 6.53
C VAL A 176 6.28 24.77 5.43
N ALA A 177 5.45 25.77 5.71
CA ALA A 177 5.34 26.97 4.89
C ALA A 177 6.52 27.90 5.19
N LEU A 178 7.39 28.11 4.21
CA LEU A 178 8.52 29.00 4.35
C LEU A 178 8.17 30.37 3.75
N ASP A 179 7.83 31.32 4.61
CA ASP A 179 7.65 32.72 4.22
C ASP A 179 9.02 33.39 4.01
N GLN A 180 9.20 33.96 2.82
CA GLN A 180 10.47 34.54 2.39
C GLN A 180 10.91 35.68 3.32
N ASP A 181 9.95 36.47 3.83
CA ASP A 181 10.24 37.58 4.75
C ASP A 181 10.70 37.10 6.12
N GLN A 182 10.10 36.01 6.62
CA GLN A 182 10.49 35.39 7.89
C GLN A 182 11.88 34.76 7.79
N LEU A 183 12.18 34.09 6.67
CA LEU A 183 13.49 33.50 6.41
C LEU A 183 14.63 34.53 6.41
N TYR A 184 14.42 35.72 5.84
CA TYR A 184 15.42 36.79 5.84
C TYR A 184 15.69 37.36 7.25
N SER A 185 14.69 37.38 8.12
CA SER A 185 14.82 37.92 9.48
C SER A 185 15.50 36.98 10.48
N ALA A 186 15.43 35.67 10.23
CA ALA A 186 15.83 34.63 11.19
C ALA A 186 17.32 34.26 11.14
N ASN A 187 18.11 34.81 10.20
CA ASN A 187 19.56 34.55 10.06
C ASN A 187 19.95 33.06 10.07
N TYR A 188 19.15 32.21 9.42
CA TYR A 188 19.46 30.79 9.29
C TYR A 188 20.78 30.55 8.56
N SER A 189 21.53 29.56 9.02
CA SER A 189 22.70 29.03 8.31
C SER A 189 22.27 28.35 6.99
N GLN A 190 23.24 28.17 6.09
CA GLN A 190 23.00 27.49 4.82
C GLN A 190 22.49 26.05 5.00
N ASP A 191 22.99 25.35 6.02
CA ASP A 191 22.58 23.98 6.35
C ASP A 191 21.15 23.93 6.90
N GLU A 192 20.77 24.86 7.78
CA GLU A 192 19.40 24.98 8.27
C GLU A 192 18.43 25.29 7.13
N MET A 193 18.80 26.18 6.21
CA MET A 193 18.01 26.47 5.02
C MET A 193 17.84 25.25 4.11
N ALA A 194 18.89 24.43 3.97
CA ALA A 194 18.80 23.18 3.21
C ALA A 194 17.84 22.19 3.88
N ILE A 195 17.91 22.04 5.20
CA ILE A 195 17.03 21.15 5.98
C ILE A 195 15.57 21.64 5.89
N LEU A 196 15.30 22.92 6.08
CA LEU A 196 13.97 23.51 5.91
C LEU A 196 13.46 23.31 4.48
N GLY A 197 14.36 23.38 3.50
CA GLY A 197 14.06 23.12 2.09
C GLY A 197 13.53 21.72 1.79
N LEU A 198 13.83 20.70 2.62
CA LEU A 198 13.28 19.35 2.49
C LEU A 198 11.77 19.34 2.73
N TYR A 199 11.30 20.08 3.73
CA TYR A 199 9.90 20.09 4.17
C TYR A 199 9.07 21.21 3.52
N ASN A 200 9.62 21.93 2.55
CA ASN A 200 8.94 23.08 1.97
C ASN A 200 7.67 22.67 1.20
N ILE A 201 6.50 23.08 1.72
CA ILE A 201 5.18 22.75 1.15
C ILE A 201 5.04 23.16 -0.33
N ARG A 202 5.77 24.17 -0.80
CA ARG A 202 5.74 24.61 -2.21
C ARG A 202 6.17 23.50 -3.19
N PHE A 203 6.99 22.56 -2.74
CA PHE A 203 7.49 21.46 -3.56
C PHE A 203 6.84 20.11 -3.23
N ILE A 204 5.72 20.12 -2.49
CA ILE A 204 5.07 18.90 -2.02
C ILE A 204 4.69 17.95 -3.17
N CYS A 205 4.15 18.46 -4.29
CA CYS A 205 3.83 17.62 -5.46
C CYS A 205 5.09 17.04 -6.12
N HIS A 206 6.19 17.80 -6.18
CA HIS A 206 7.45 17.35 -6.74
C HIS A 206 8.03 16.20 -5.93
N ASP A 207 8.04 16.35 -4.60
CA ASP A 207 8.57 15.34 -3.68
C ASP A 207 7.66 14.12 -3.65
N LEU A 208 6.34 14.33 -3.57
CA LEU A 208 5.33 13.28 -3.61
C LEU A 208 5.45 12.42 -4.88
N PHE A 209 5.57 13.03 -6.07
CA PHE A 209 5.75 12.29 -7.33
C PHE A 209 6.99 11.39 -7.28
N ASN A 210 8.13 11.94 -6.85
CA ASN A 210 9.39 11.21 -6.82
C ASN A 210 9.39 10.10 -5.76
N ILE A 211 8.85 10.37 -4.57
CA ILE A 211 8.72 9.39 -3.48
C ILE A 211 7.77 8.27 -3.90
N PHE A 212 6.60 8.60 -4.44
CA PHE A 212 5.64 7.61 -4.93
C PHE A 212 6.27 6.74 -6.02
N ASN A 213 6.87 7.35 -7.04
CA ASN A 213 7.52 6.62 -8.13
C ASN A 213 8.62 5.69 -7.61
N LYS A 214 9.46 6.19 -6.70
CA LYS A 214 10.53 5.41 -6.09
C LYS A 214 9.97 4.26 -5.24
N PHE A 215 8.90 4.51 -4.50
CA PHE A 215 8.25 3.53 -3.64
C PHE A 215 7.61 2.42 -4.48
N VAL A 216 6.69 2.73 -5.39
CA VAL A 216 5.95 1.69 -6.14
C VAL A 216 6.84 0.88 -7.08
N THR A 217 7.87 1.53 -7.67
CA THR A 217 8.83 0.84 -8.55
C THR A 217 9.90 0.09 -7.74
N GLY A 218 10.47 0.74 -6.72
CA GLY A 218 11.55 0.18 -5.91
C GLY A 218 11.10 -0.96 -5.00
N SER A 219 9.86 -0.92 -4.53
CA SER A 219 9.21 -1.99 -3.77
C SER A 219 8.85 -3.20 -4.63
N GLY A 220 8.79 -3.04 -5.96
CA GLY A 220 8.21 -4.03 -6.86
C GLY A 220 6.68 -4.10 -6.80
N VAL A 221 5.99 -3.25 -6.03
CA VAL A 221 4.51 -3.23 -5.95
C VAL A 221 3.90 -3.03 -7.34
N ALA A 222 4.41 -2.05 -8.11
CA ALA A 222 3.88 -1.77 -9.44
C ALA A 222 4.02 -2.99 -10.37
N ALA A 223 5.22 -3.55 -10.49
CA ALA A 223 5.51 -4.68 -11.38
C ALA A 223 4.89 -6.01 -10.89
N GLY A 224 4.90 -6.25 -9.57
CA GLY A 224 4.48 -7.50 -8.96
C GLY A 224 2.98 -7.63 -8.75
N LEU A 225 2.27 -6.52 -8.48
CA LEU A 225 0.86 -6.55 -8.04
C LEU A 225 -0.10 -5.84 -9.00
N TYR A 226 0.39 -4.96 -9.88
CA TYR A 226 -0.46 -4.10 -10.73
C TYR A 226 -0.20 -4.22 -12.24
N GLU A 227 1.04 -4.43 -12.67
CA GLU A 227 1.40 -4.45 -14.11
C GLU A 227 0.76 -5.63 -14.86
N SER A 228 0.66 -6.80 -14.23
CA SER A 228 0.10 -7.99 -14.87
C SER A 228 -0.63 -8.90 -13.88
N GLU A 229 -1.82 -9.37 -14.27
CA GLU A 229 -2.57 -10.38 -13.52
C GLU A 229 -1.76 -11.66 -13.30
N LEU A 230 -0.90 -12.04 -14.25
CA LEU A 230 -0.02 -13.19 -14.09
C LEU A 230 0.98 -13.03 -12.92
N GLN A 231 1.50 -11.82 -12.71
CA GLN A 231 2.43 -11.57 -11.60
C GLN A 231 1.68 -11.55 -10.27
N LEU A 232 0.47 -10.98 -10.25
CA LEU A 232 -0.40 -11.03 -9.09
C LEU A 232 -0.76 -12.47 -8.71
N THR A 233 -1.14 -13.32 -9.68
CA THR A 233 -1.40 -14.75 -9.44
C THR A 233 -0.18 -15.44 -8.83
N LYS A 234 1.04 -15.17 -9.33
CA LYS A 234 2.26 -15.73 -8.72
C LYS A 234 2.45 -15.30 -7.26
N SER A 235 2.12 -14.05 -6.91
CA SER A 235 2.15 -13.58 -5.52
C SER A 235 1.12 -14.30 -4.65
N ILE A 236 -0.09 -14.54 -5.18
CA ILE A 236 -1.16 -15.28 -4.51
C ILE A 236 -0.78 -16.76 -4.32
N ASP A 237 -0.20 -17.40 -5.34
CA ASP A 237 0.28 -18.77 -5.27
C ASP A 237 1.40 -18.92 -4.24
N LEU A 238 2.32 -17.94 -4.19
CA LEU A 238 3.38 -17.90 -3.20
C LEU A 238 2.82 -17.73 -1.79
N PHE A 239 1.82 -16.87 -1.61
CA PHE A 239 1.08 -16.75 -0.35
C PHE A 239 0.47 -18.09 0.06
N ASN A 240 -0.24 -18.78 -0.84
CA ASN A 240 -0.87 -20.07 -0.55
C ASN A 240 0.17 -21.13 -0.18
N ALA A 241 1.30 -21.17 -0.89
CA ALA A 241 2.41 -22.06 -0.58
C ALA A 241 3.00 -21.79 0.81
N TYR A 242 3.19 -20.52 1.19
CA TYR A 242 3.67 -20.18 2.53
C TYR A 242 2.64 -20.47 3.61
N LEU A 243 1.36 -20.14 3.38
CA LEU A 243 0.28 -20.41 4.34
C LEU A 243 0.18 -21.91 4.60
N MET A 244 0.23 -22.75 3.56
CA MET A 244 0.23 -24.21 3.71
C MET A 244 1.43 -24.72 4.54
N LYS A 245 2.61 -24.09 4.42
CA LYS A 245 3.80 -24.47 5.19
C LYS A 245 3.75 -24.00 6.64
N ILE A 246 3.18 -22.82 6.89
CA ILE A 246 3.14 -22.19 8.22
C ILE A 246 1.95 -22.68 9.04
N ASP A 247 0.77 -22.79 8.42
CA ASP A 247 -0.47 -23.22 9.07
C ASP A 247 -1.38 -23.98 8.10
N GLN A 248 -1.18 -25.31 8.04
CA GLN A 248 -1.97 -26.21 7.21
C GLN A 248 -3.47 -26.18 7.53
N PHE A 249 -3.84 -25.86 8.77
CA PHE A 249 -5.23 -25.94 9.20
C PHE A 249 -6.03 -24.73 8.71
N ILE A 250 -5.46 -23.52 8.78
CA ILE A 250 -6.05 -22.34 8.14
C ILE A 250 -6.14 -22.56 6.63
N HIS A 251 -5.05 -23.03 6.00
CA HIS A 251 -5.04 -23.32 4.57
C HIS A 251 -6.16 -24.31 4.17
N TYR A 252 -6.27 -25.44 4.86
CA TYR A 252 -7.32 -26.44 4.61
C TYR A 252 -8.73 -25.86 4.80
N THR A 253 -8.91 -25.06 5.86
CA THR A 253 -10.19 -24.42 6.17
C THR A 253 -10.63 -23.51 5.02
N LEU A 254 -9.76 -22.61 4.57
CA LEU A 254 -10.08 -21.67 3.49
C LEU A 254 -10.29 -22.40 2.15
N THR A 255 -9.36 -23.29 1.78
CA THR A 255 -9.35 -23.89 0.43
C THR A 255 -10.26 -25.09 0.25
N THR A 256 -10.36 -25.97 1.25
CA THR A 256 -11.03 -27.28 1.10
C THR A 256 -12.34 -27.35 1.87
N ARG A 257 -12.42 -26.77 3.07
CA ARG A 257 -13.66 -26.80 3.87
C ARG A 257 -14.65 -25.75 3.38
N LEU A 258 -14.17 -24.53 3.17
CA LEU A 258 -14.99 -23.40 2.76
C LEU A 258 -15.00 -23.20 1.24
N GLU A 259 -14.06 -23.80 0.52
CA GLU A 259 -13.88 -23.59 -0.93
C GLU A 259 -13.81 -22.08 -1.28
N LEU A 260 -13.23 -21.29 -0.38
CA LEU A 260 -13.10 -19.85 -0.54
C LEU A 260 -11.94 -19.54 -1.47
N ASP A 261 -12.25 -18.99 -2.63
CA ASP A 261 -11.24 -18.49 -3.55
C ASP A 261 -10.41 -17.40 -2.85
N THR A 262 -9.11 -17.65 -2.78
CA THR A 262 -8.14 -16.77 -2.13
C THR A 262 -8.14 -15.38 -2.76
N GLN A 263 -8.37 -15.32 -4.08
CA GLN A 263 -8.34 -14.08 -4.86
C GLN A 263 -9.42 -13.07 -4.40
N LEU A 264 -10.56 -13.55 -3.90
CA LEU A 264 -11.71 -12.70 -3.53
C LEU A 264 -11.40 -11.68 -2.43
N TRP A 265 -10.44 -11.97 -1.56
CA TRP A 265 -10.10 -11.11 -0.43
C TRP A 265 -8.63 -10.64 -0.48
N ILE A 266 -7.70 -11.51 -0.90
CA ILE A 266 -6.27 -11.20 -0.78
C ILE A 266 -5.79 -10.12 -1.74
N ILE A 267 -6.47 -9.94 -2.89
CA ILE A 267 -6.09 -8.91 -3.87
C ILE A 267 -6.06 -7.55 -3.18
N ARG A 268 -7.08 -7.25 -2.36
CA ARG A 268 -7.18 -5.97 -1.65
C ARG A 268 -6.03 -5.80 -0.66
N TYR A 269 -5.73 -6.85 0.12
CA TYR A 269 -4.64 -6.84 1.11
C TYR A 269 -3.29 -6.54 0.46
N LEU A 270 -3.02 -7.19 -0.67
CA LEU A 270 -1.76 -7.03 -1.40
C LEU A 270 -1.71 -5.71 -2.15
N ARG A 271 -2.72 -5.38 -2.97
CA ARG A 271 -2.73 -4.15 -3.78
C ARG A 271 -2.76 -2.89 -2.93
N LEU A 272 -3.51 -2.88 -1.83
CA LEU A 272 -3.58 -1.73 -0.92
C LEU A 272 -2.55 -1.82 0.22
N LEU A 273 -1.63 -2.77 0.21
CA LEU A 273 -0.53 -2.89 1.18
C LEU A 273 -1.02 -2.78 2.64
N LEU A 274 -2.14 -3.47 2.92
CA LEU A 274 -2.84 -3.51 4.21
C LEU A 274 -3.47 -2.19 4.70
N VAL A 275 -3.55 -1.15 3.87
CA VAL A 275 -4.14 0.16 4.24
C VAL A 275 -5.55 0.03 4.80
N ARG A 276 -6.36 -0.90 4.28
CA ARG A 276 -7.75 -1.14 4.73
C ARG A 276 -7.88 -2.12 5.89
N GLU A 277 -6.81 -2.85 6.23
CA GLU A 277 -6.89 -4.02 7.13
C GLU A 277 -6.29 -3.77 8.51
N LEU A 278 -5.59 -2.64 8.69
CA LEU A 278 -4.95 -2.24 9.94
C LEU A 278 -5.73 -1.15 10.69
N GLY A 279 -7.03 -1.07 10.41
CA GLY A 279 -8.01 -0.23 11.11
C GLY A 279 -8.37 1.01 10.31
N GLU A 280 -9.31 1.78 10.84
CA GLU A 280 -9.72 3.06 10.24
C GLU A 280 -8.65 4.14 10.42
N GLU A 281 -7.86 4.05 11.50
CA GLU A 281 -6.77 4.97 11.80
C GLU A 281 -5.55 4.70 10.90
N LEU A 282 -5.35 5.56 9.89
CA LEU A 282 -4.24 5.44 8.94
C LEU A 282 -2.85 5.47 9.59
N GLU A 283 -2.73 6.04 10.80
CA GLU A 283 -1.48 6.08 11.56
C GLU A 283 -0.90 4.68 11.81
N THR A 284 -1.76 3.69 12.07
CA THR A 284 -1.34 2.29 12.28
C THR A 284 -0.64 1.75 11.03
N THR A 285 -1.19 2.04 9.85
CA THR A 285 -0.60 1.66 8.56
C THR A 285 0.69 2.42 8.28
N SER A 286 0.74 3.73 8.55
CA SER A 286 1.97 4.54 8.41
C SER A 286 3.14 3.93 9.20
N LEU A 287 2.92 3.57 10.46
CA LEU A 287 3.95 2.96 11.31
C LEU A 287 4.47 1.62 10.78
N LEU A 288 3.61 0.84 10.11
CA LEU A 288 4.02 -0.40 9.46
C LEU A 288 4.85 -0.10 8.20
N TRP A 289 4.42 0.88 7.41
CA TRP A 289 5.11 1.29 6.18
C TRP A 289 6.50 1.83 6.48
N ASP A 290 6.70 2.60 7.54
CA ASP A 290 8.02 3.04 7.99
C ASP A 290 8.98 1.87 8.16
N LYS A 291 8.51 0.79 8.79
CA LYS A 291 9.32 -0.42 9.01
C LYS A 291 9.62 -1.16 7.71
N LEU A 292 8.62 -1.28 6.82
CA LEU A 292 8.77 -1.96 5.54
C LEU A 292 9.72 -1.19 4.60
N ILE A 293 9.63 0.14 4.58
CA ILE A 293 10.48 1.01 3.75
C ILE A 293 11.91 1.01 4.29
N ALA A 294 12.11 1.08 5.61
CA ALA A 294 13.44 1.10 6.23
C ALA A 294 14.26 -0.17 5.93
N THR A 295 13.62 -1.32 5.77
CA THR A 295 14.29 -2.63 5.53
C THR A 295 14.35 -3.04 4.06
N GLN A 296 13.67 -2.31 3.18
CA GLN A 296 13.55 -2.57 1.75
C GLN A 296 14.90 -2.62 1.00
N ILE A 297 15.96 -2.08 1.60
CA ILE A 297 17.33 -2.03 1.07
C ILE A 297 17.95 -3.44 0.93
N GLN A 298 17.39 -4.45 1.59
CA GLN A 298 17.84 -5.84 1.47
C GLN A 298 17.31 -6.47 0.18
N ARG A 299 18.07 -6.34 -0.92
CA ARG A 299 17.82 -7.13 -2.14
C ARG A 299 18.06 -8.60 -1.83
N THR A 300 17.01 -9.42 -1.94
CA THR A 300 17.16 -10.86 -1.90
C THR A 300 17.49 -11.44 -3.27
N PRO A 301 18.58 -12.21 -3.39
CA PRO A 301 18.72 -13.14 -4.51
C PRO A 301 17.82 -14.36 -4.27
N GLY A 302 16.99 -14.72 -5.25
CA GLY A 302 16.50 -16.10 -5.41
C GLY A 302 14.99 -16.37 -5.43
N SER A 303 14.11 -15.45 -4.99
CA SER A 303 12.65 -15.69 -4.98
C SER A 303 11.90 -15.16 -6.21
N GLY A 304 12.56 -14.37 -7.07
CA GLY A 304 11.91 -13.67 -8.18
C GLY A 304 10.95 -12.54 -7.76
N MET A 305 10.73 -12.36 -6.45
CA MET A 305 9.93 -11.28 -5.84
C MET A 305 10.82 -10.37 -5.00
N THR A 306 10.35 -9.18 -4.72
CA THR A 306 11.06 -8.24 -3.85
C THR A 306 10.88 -8.63 -2.38
N TYR A 307 11.87 -8.27 -1.56
CA TYR A 307 11.79 -8.39 -0.09
C TYR A 307 10.48 -7.84 0.46
N PHE A 308 10.04 -6.68 -0.06
CA PHE A 308 8.82 -6.00 0.38
C PHE A 308 7.56 -6.87 0.20
N ILE A 309 7.37 -7.48 -0.98
CA ILE A 309 6.19 -8.30 -1.26
C ILE A 309 6.18 -9.57 -0.41
N GLU A 310 7.34 -10.22 -0.23
CA GLU A 310 7.43 -11.41 0.62
C GLU A 310 7.12 -11.11 2.09
N ILE A 311 7.63 -9.99 2.63
CA ILE A 311 7.28 -9.57 4.00
C ILE A 311 5.79 -9.25 4.09
N LEU A 312 5.21 -8.57 3.09
CA LEU A 312 3.77 -8.32 3.02
C LEU A 312 2.96 -9.62 3.09
N ILE A 313 3.36 -10.65 2.35
CA ILE A 313 2.74 -11.99 2.41
C ILE A 313 2.84 -12.58 3.83
N PHE A 314 3.99 -12.50 4.49
CA PHE A 314 4.14 -12.99 5.86
C PHE A 314 3.31 -12.19 6.88
N LEU A 315 3.13 -10.89 6.67
CA LEU A 315 2.23 -10.06 7.47
C LEU A 315 0.78 -10.55 7.31
N VAL A 316 0.31 -10.79 6.08
CA VAL A 316 -1.03 -11.34 5.83
C VAL A 316 -1.22 -12.68 6.55
N ILE A 317 -0.27 -13.61 6.42
CA ILE A 317 -0.33 -14.92 7.11
C ILE A 317 -0.40 -14.74 8.62
N GLN A 318 0.37 -13.83 9.19
CA GLN A 318 0.32 -13.54 10.61
C GLN A 318 -1.02 -12.93 11.06
N LEU A 319 -1.64 -12.07 10.25
CA LEU A 319 -2.98 -11.55 10.50
C LEU A 319 -4.03 -12.68 10.51
N LEU A 320 -3.93 -13.64 9.60
CA LEU A 320 -4.78 -14.83 9.59
C LEU A 320 -4.60 -15.70 10.84
N ILE A 321 -3.35 -15.91 11.29
CA ILE A 321 -3.07 -16.68 12.52
C ILE A 321 -3.72 -16.01 13.74
N GLN A 322 -3.76 -14.68 13.81
CA GLN A 322 -4.43 -13.96 14.90
C GLN A 322 -5.95 -14.21 14.92
N GLN A 323 -6.56 -14.43 13.75
CA GLN A 323 -8.00 -14.71 13.62
C GLN A 323 -8.31 -16.19 13.41
N LYS A 324 -7.36 -17.09 13.71
CA LYS A 324 -7.49 -18.52 13.41
C LYS A 324 -8.75 -19.14 14.01
N THR A 325 -9.06 -18.81 15.26
CA THR A 325 -10.22 -19.38 15.96
C THR A 325 -11.51 -19.07 15.19
N GLU A 326 -11.71 -17.80 14.80
CA GLU A 326 -12.87 -17.37 14.04
C GLU A 326 -12.91 -17.97 12.62
N ILE A 327 -11.78 -18.02 11.91
CA ILE A 327 -11.70 -18.61 10.57
C ILE A 327 -12.14 -20.08 10.58
N VAL A 328 -11.72 -20.83 11.61
CA VAL A 328 -11.99 -22.27 11.74
C VAL A 328 -13.44 -22.55 12.09
N THR A 329 -14.07 -21.71 12.91
CA THR A 329 -15.46 -21.89 13.36
C THR A 329 -16.48 -21.32 12.37
N SER A 330 -16.08 -20.35 11.56
CA SER A 330 -16.95 -19.68 10.59
C SER A 330 -17.46 -20.59 9.47
N ASP A 331 -18.61 -20.25 8.90
CA ASP A 331 -19.03 -20.72 7.57
C ASP A 331 -18.41 -19.85 6.45
N PHE A 332 -18.78 -20.10 5.19
CA PHE A 332 -18.26 -19.35 4.03
C PHE A 332 -18.53 -17.85 4.15
N SER A 333 -19.77 -17.45 4.43
CA SER A 333 -20.17 -16.04 4.43
C SER A 333 -19.55 -15.29 5.61
N GLN A 334 -19.50 -15.92 6.78
CA GLN A 334 -18.89 -15.37 7.98
C GLN A 334 -17.39 -15.19 7.78
N CYS A 335 -16.71 -16.20 7.22
CA CYS A 335 -15.27 -16.12 6.98
C CYS A 335 -14.93 -15.05 5.94
N LEU A 336 -15.69 -14.98 4.83
CA LEU A 336 -15.49 -13.93 3.84
C LEU A 336 -15.74 -12.54 4.44
N SER A 337 -16.80 -12.38 5.24
CA SER A 337 -17.08 -11.12 5.93
C SER A 337 -15.95 -10.73 6.89
N LEU A 338 -15.41 -11.68 7.66
CA LEU A 338 -14.28 -11.49 8.56
C LEU A 338 -13.01 -11.05 7.81
N LEU A 339 -12.73 -11.64 6.66
CA LEU A 339 -11.57 -11.28 5.83
C LEU A 339 -11.78 -9.95 5.10
N LEU A 340 -13.01 -9.57 4.76
CA LEU A 340 -13.29 -8.26 4.16
C LEU A 340 -13.38 -7.13 5.19
N HIS A 341 -13.52 -7.45 6.48
CA HIS A 341 -13.61 -6.49 7.58
C HIS A 341 -12.74 -6.98 8.74
N TYR A 342 -11.42 -6.97 8.53
CA TYR A 342 -10.48 -7.51 9.51
C TYR A 342 -10.61 -6.79 10.86
N PRO A 343 -10.82 -7.51 11.97
CA PRO A 343 -10.99 -6.88 13.27
C PRO A 343 -9.62 -6.48 13.83
N VAL A 344 -9.40 -5.17 13.92
CA VAL A 344 -8.18 -4.59 14.50
C VAL A 344 -8.43 -4.21 15.95
N PRO A 345 -7.46 -4.44 16.86
CA PRO A 345 -7.59 -4.02 18.24
C PRO A 345 -7.79 -2.50 18.34
N HIS A 346 -8.67 -2.07 19.25
CA HIS A 346 -8.71 -0.67 19.66
C HIS A 346 -7.48 -0.37 20.54
N PHE A 347 -6.69 0.62 20.14
CA PHE A 347 -5.45 0.98 20.83
C PHE A 347 -5.74 2.06 21.89
N ALA A 348 -5.61 1.70 23.18
CA ALA A 348 -5.83 2.65 24.27
C ALA A 348 -4.78 3.78 24.33
N SER A 349 -3.61 3.60 23.71
CA SER A 349 -2.55 4.61 23.63
C SER A 349 -1.67 4.42 22.39
N PRO A 350 -0.99 5.50 21.91
CA PRO A 350 -0.03 5.40 20.81
C PRO A 350 1.06 4.35 21.05
N ALA A 351 1.57 4.25 22.29
CA ALA A 351 2.58 3.26 22.65
C ALA A 351 2.10 1.80 22.50
N SER A 352 0.81 1.54 22.74
CA SER A 352 0.22 0.20 22.53
C SER A 352 0.12 -0.14 21.04
N ARG A 353 -0.20 0.84 20.20
CA ARG A 353 -0.22 0.74 18.73
C ARG A 353 1.18 0.47 18.18
N ASP A 354 2.18 1.23 18.64
CA ASP A 354 3.58 1.03 18.28
C ASP A 354 4.04 -0.37 18.64
N THR A 355 3.73 -0.82 19.86
CA THR A 355 4.10 -2.17 20.33
C THR A 355 3.43 -3.24 19.47
N TYR A 356 2.16 -3.07 19.11
CA TYR A 356 1.44 -3.98 18.22
C TYR A 356 2.13 -4.09 16.86
N ILE A 357 2.41 -2.96 16.19
CA ILE A 357 3.07 -2.94 14.88
C ILE A 357 4.50 -3.49 14.96
N GLN A 358 5.26 -3.16 16.01
CA GLN A 358 6.60 -3.72 16.23
C GLN A 358 6.57 -5.25 16.36
N VAL A 359 5.61 -5.79 17.11
CA VAL A 359 5.43 -7.24 17.27
C VAL A 359 4.98 -7.89 15.97
N LEU A 360 4.03 -7.27 15.27
CA LEU A 360 3.53 -7.73 13.96
C LEU A 360 4.68 -7.84 12.97
N TYR A 361 5.43 -6.75 12.80
CA TYR A 361 6.54 -6.69 11.87
C TYR A 361 7.71 -7.63 12.22
N ARG A 362 8.09 -7.70 13.50
CA ARG A 362 9.17 -8.58 13.97
C ARG A 362 8.86 -10.05 13.71
N ASP A 363 7.61 -10.47 13.94
CA ASP A 363 7.22 -11.86 13.76
C ASP A 363 7.15 -12.22 12.27
N ALA A 364 6.76 -11.29 11.39
CA ALA A 364 6.87 -11.43 9.93
C ALA A 364 8.32 -11.55 9.44
N ILE A 365 9.25 -10.73 9.95
CA ILE A 365 10.70 -10.88 9.65
C ILE A 365 11.18 -12.28 10.03
N LYS A 366 10.79 -12.79 11.21
CA LYS A 366 11.22 -14.12 11.64
C LYS A 366 10.70 -15.23 10.73
N LEU A 367 9.49 -15.10 10.18
CA LEU A 367 9.00 -16.01 9.15
C LEU A 367 9.88 -15.89 7.88
N TYR A 368 10.16 -14.67 7.44
CA TYR A 368 10.98 -14.39 6.27
C TYR A 368 12.41 -14.94 6.36
N GLU A 369 13.08 -14.81 7.50
CA GLU A 369 14.40 -15.40 7.75
C GLU A 369 14.41 -16.93 7.60
N ARG A 370 13.26 -17.56 7.83
CA ARG A 370 13.08 -19.03 7.80
C ARG A 370 12.50 -19.53 6.49
N ARG A 371 12.19 -18.65 5.53
CA ARG A 371 11.44 -18.96 4.30
C ARG A 371 12.02 -20.06 3.43
N SER A 372 13.33 -20.30 3.52
CA SER A 372 14.04 -21.33 2.76
C SER A 372 14.00 -22.72 3.40
N ASN A 373 13.47 -22.86 4.63
CA ASN A 373 13.40 -24.11 5.35
C ASN A 373 11.97 -24.36 5.85
N ASP A 374 11.28 -25.25 5.15
CA ASP A 374 9.87 -25.59 5.40
C ASP A 374 9.63 -26.09 6.84
N LEU A 375 10.56 -26.86 7.40
CA LEU A 375 10.44 -27.34 8.79
C LEU A 375 10.51 -26.17 9.78
N LYS A 376 11.45 -25.25 9.59
CA LYS A 376 11.59 -24.05 10.45
C LYS A 376 10.39 -23.11 10.32
N LEU A 377 9.81 -22.97 9.12
CA LEU A 377 8.57 -22.21 8.93
C LEU A 377 7.43 -22.84 9.70
N PHE A 378 7.23 -24.15 9.56
CA PHE A 378 6.18 -24.89 10.27
C PHE A 378 6.32 -24.81 11.79
N GLU A 379 7.53 -25.01 12.32
CA GLU A 379 7.81 -24.90 13.75
C GLU A 379 7.53 -23.48 14.28
N TYR A 380 7.89 -22.45 13.51
CA TYR A 380 7.61 -21.08 13.90
C TYR A 380 6.12 -20.73 13.78
N GLY A 381 5.42 -21.23 12.77
CA GLY A 381 3.97 -21.13 12.64
C GLY A 381 3.24 -21.74 13.84
N ASN A 382 3.68 -22.90 14.32
CA ASN A 382 3.18 -23.52 15.56
C ASN A 382 3.46 -22.66 16.80
N LYS A 383 4.62 -21.99 16.85
CA LYS A 383 4.93 -21.04 17.93
C LYS A 383 4.01 -19.82 17.90
N LEU A 384 3.73 -19.25 16.73
CA LEU A 384 2.78 -18.14 16.58
C LEU A 384 1.37 -18.58 16.97
N ASN A 385 0.96 -19.78 16.57
CA ASN A 385 -0.32 -20.36 16.98
C ASN A 385 -0.46 -20.46 18.50
N LYS A 386 0.56 -20.98 19.20
CA LYS A 386 0.54 -21.04 20.67
C LYS A 386 0.52 -19.65 21.31
N LYS A 387 1.15 -18.66 20.68
CA LYS A 387 1.19 -17.27 21.15
C LYS A 387 -0.16 -16.58 21.03
N TYR A 388 -0.83 -16.70 19.87
CA TYR A 388 -2.06 -15.97 19.57
C TYR A 388 -3.34 -16.77 19.88
N ASN A 389 -3.27 -18.10 19.90
CA ASN A 389 -4.41 -18.99 20.13
C ASN A 389 -4.08 -20.05 21.21
N PRO A 390 -3.70 -19.66 22.44
CA PRO A 390 -3.27 -20.60 23.48
C PRO A 390 -4.35 -21.60 23.91
N GLY A 391 -5.64 -21.26 23.76
CA GLY A 391 -6.77 -22.11 24.13
C GLY A 391 -7.23 -23.08 23.05
N LEU A 392 -6.73 -22.97 21.81
CA LEU A 392 -7.21 -23.76 20.68
C LEU A 392 -6.55 -25.15 20.67
N LYS A 393 -7.29 -26.18 21.09
CA LYS A 393 -6.87 -27.59 20.99
C LYS A 393 -7.51 -28.23 19.77
N ILE A 394 -6.74 -28.39 18.69
CA ILE A 394 -7.19 -29.11 17.51
C ILE A 394 -6.96 -30.61 17.73
N SER A 395 -8.02 -31.35 18.02
CA SER A 395 -8.02 -32.81 18.04
C SER A 395 -8.36 -33.31 16.64
N LEU A 396 -7.40 -33.97 15.97
CA LEU A 396 -7.69 -34.69 14.73
C LEU A 396 -8.35 -36.02 15.12
N GLY A 397 -9.68 -36.05 15.13
CA GLY A 397 -10.43 -37.30 15.26
C GLY A 397 -10.23 -38.16 14.02
N TYR A 398 -9.38 -39.18 14.13
CA TYR A 398 -9.28 -40.22 13.11
C TYR A 398 -10.52 -41.10 13.26
N ARG A 399 -11.54 -40.92 12.41
CA ARG A 399 -12.61 -41.93 12.29
C ARG A 399 -12.00 -43.09 11.54
N ASP A 400 -11.74 -44.17 12.25
CA ASP A 400 -11.26 -45.41 11.67
C ASP A 400 -12.33 -45.93 10.69
N SER A 401 -11.91 -46.29 9.48
CA SER A 401 -12.81 -46.76 8.41
C SER A 401 -13.46 -48.13 8.70
N SER A 402 -13.30 -48.66 9.91
CA SER A 402 -13.90 -49.90 10.41
C SER A 402 -15.25 -49.71 11.10
N GLU A 403 -15.69 -48.49 11.38
CA GLU A 403 -16.99 -48.22 12.06
C GLU A 403 -18.16 -47.93 11.09
N LEU A 404 -18.00 -48.24 9.80
CA LEU A 404 -19.05 -48.07 8.79
C LEU A 404 -19.99 -49.29 8.65
N SER A 405 -19.84 -50.35 9.47
CA SER A 405 -20.69 -51.54 9.36
C SER A 405 -21.87 -51.62 10.33
N ASP A 406 -21.91 -50.88 11.45
CA ASP A 406 -22.91 -51.12 12.50
C ASP A 406 -23.57 -49.85 13.04
N ALA A 407 -24.13 -49.02 12.15
CA ALA A 407 -24.99 -47.90 12.55
C ALA A 407 -26.24 -47.81 11.68
N ALA A 408 -27.06 -48.86 11.74
CA ALA A 408 -28.45 -48.84 11.30
C ALA A 408 -29.38 -49.32 12.42
N SER A 409 -29.27 -48.74 13.62
CA SER A 409 -30.29 -48.86 14.65
C SER A 409 -29.98 -47.95 15.84
N GLU A 410 -31.05 -47.30 16.31
CA GLU A 410 -31.24 -46.75 17.66
C GLU A 410 -31.04 -45.24 17.89
N ARG A 411 -32.21 -44.59 17.83
CA ARG A 411 -32.71 -43.41 18.54
C ARG A 411 -32.13 -43.16 19.94
N SER A 412 -32.13 -41.85 20.28
CA SER A 412 -32.28 -41.23 21.62
C SER A 412 -31.14 -41.52 22.61
N SER A 413 -30.72 -40.65 23.52
CA SER A 413 -31.28 -39.45 24.14
C SER A 413 -30.12 -38.66 24.73
N VAL A 414 -30.28 -37.34 24.79
CA VAL A 414 -29.46 -36.47 25.64
C VAL A 414 -29.80 -36.81 27.08
N ASP A 415 -28.81 -37.22 27.87
CA ASP A 415 -28.94 -37.09 29.32
C ASP A 415 -27.59 -36.74 29.97
N SER A 416 -27.71 -35.79 30.88
CA SER A 416 -26.65 -35.14 31.62
C SER A 416 -26.70 -35.59 33.07
N SER A 417 -25.61 -36.11 33.60
CA SER A 417 -25.37 -36.12 35.05
C SER A 417 -23.91 -36.43 35.35
N GLY A 418 -23.29 -35.57 36.17
CA GLY A 418 -21.97 -35.79 36.70
C GLY A 418 -21.94 -36.78 37.86
N SER A 419 -20.77 -37.36 38.10
CA SER A 419 -20.32 -37.71 39.46
C SER A 419 -18.80 -37.89 39.48
N SER A 420 -18.19 -37.21 40.43
CA SER A 420 -16.84 -37.38 40.95
C SER A 420 -16.62 -38.74 41.62
N ALA A 421 -15.45 -39.37 41.42
CA ALA A 421 -14.75 -40.18 42.43
C ALA A 421 -13.32 -40.56 41.96
N GLU A 422 -12.49 -40.87 42.95
CA GLU A 422 -11.03 -40.81 43.01
C GLU A 422 -10.23 -42.05 42.56
N PHE A 423 -8.94 -41.78 42.27
CA PHE A 423 -7.71 -42.57 42.47
C PHE A 423 -7.56 -44.04 41.97
N SER A 424 -6.54 -44.26 41.13
CA SER A 424 -5.45 -45.22 41.43
C SER A 424 -4.20 -44.99 40.56
N LYS A 425 -3.03 -45.04 41.22
CA LYS A 425 -1.69 -45.01 40.62
C LYS A 425 -1.34 -46.39 40.03
N SER A 426 -0.82 -46.43 38.81
CA SER A 426 0.08 -47.52 38.38
C SER A 426 1.09 -47.06 37.31
N GLN A 427 2.35 -47.05 37.75
CA GLN A 427 3.60 -47.40 37.06
C GLN A 427 3.97 -46.75 35.71
N ILE A 428 5.14 -46.09 35.75
CA ILE A 428 5.91 -45.52 34.64
C ILE A 428 6.88 -46.59 34.11
N SER A 429 6.94 -46.76 32.78
CA SER A 429 8.09 -47.32 32.04
C SER A 429 8.28 -46.56 30.70
N PRO A 430 9.48 -46.54 30.11
CA PRO A 430 9.99 -45.36 29.39
C PRO A 430 9.59 -45.33 27.91
N ALA A 431 8.91 -44.26 27.47
CA ALA A 431 8.55 -44.03 26.09
C ALA A 431 9.59 -43.14 25.38
N THR A 432 10.66 -43.74 24.86
CA THR A 432 11.62 -43.04 23.98
C THR A 432 12.00 -43.90 22.77
N ASN A 433 11.12 -43.95 21.76
CA ASN A 433 11.46 -44.15 20.33
C ASN A 433 10.23 -44.14 19.41
N ASP A 434 9.04 -44.39 19.96
CA ASP A 434 7.83 -44.64 19.18
C ASP A 434 7.33 -43.41 18.38
N ARG A 435 7.51 -42.20 18.92
CA ARG A 435 7.08 -40.95 18.26
C ARG A 435 7.90 -40.62 17.01
N ALA A 436 9.19 -40.94 17.00
CA ALA A 436 10.07 -40.65 15.88
C ALA A 436 9.85 -41.63 14.72
N GLU A 437 9.62 -42.91 15.02
CA GLU A 437 9.24 -43.92 14.02
C GLU A 437 7.86 -43.63 13.45
N LYS A 438 6.90 -43.24 14.28
CA LYS A 438 5.55 -42.85 13.83
C LYS A 438 5.58 -41.65 12.87
N MET A 439 6.40 -40.62 13.16
CA MET A 439 6.58 -39.49 12.24
C MET A 439 7.30 -39.86 10.94
N ARG A 440 8.28 -40.78 10.98
CA ARG A 440 8.95 -41.28 9.77
C ARG A 440 7.99 -42.06 8.88
N TYR A 441 7.15 -42.90 9.48
CA TYR A 441 6.13 -43.67 8.78
C TYR A 441 5.06 -42.75 8.14
N GLU A 442 4.61 -41.73 8.87
CA GLU A 442 3.67 -40.74 8.34
C GLU A 442 4.26 -39.92 7.19
N LYS A 443 5.54 -39.51 7.30
CA LYS A 443 6.26 -38.82 6.23
C LYS A 443 6.34 -39.69 4.97
N LEU A 444 6.70 -40.96 5.11
CA LEU A 444 6.79 -41.92 3.99
C LEU A 444 5.41 -42.13 3.32
N ARG A 445 4.35 -42.25 4.12
CA ARG A 445 2.98 -42.45 3.65
C ARG A 445 2.45 -41.22 2.90
N MET A 446 2.77 -40.02 3.38
CA MET A 446 2.43 -38.75 2.71
C MET A 446 3.18 -38.59 1.38
N GLU A 447 4.46 -38.94 1.34
CA GLU A 447 5.27 -38.91 0.12
C GLU A 447 4.71 -39.86 -0.96
N MET A 448 4.23 -41.05 -0.55
CA MET A 448 3.58 -42.00 -1.45
C MET A 448 2.25 -41.49 -2.01
N ARG A 449 1.46 -40.74 -1.22
CA ARG A 449 0.23 -40.08 -1.70
C ARG A 449 0.52 -38.96 -2.69
N LEU A 450 1.55 -38.16 -2.42
CA LEU A 450 1.99 -37.10 -3.33
C LEU A 450 2.51 -37.69 -4.64
N LYS A 451 3.30 -38.77 -4.61
CA LYS A 451 3.73 -39.49 -5.82
C LYS A 451 2.56 -40.07 -6.60
N LYS A 452 1.53 -40.58 -5.92
CA LYS A 452 0.32 -41.10 -6.58
C LYS A 452 -0.48 -39.97 -7.24
N LYS A 453 -0.65 -38.83 -6.56
CA LYS A 453 -1.36 -37.66 -7.10
C LYS A 453 -0.59 -37.01 -8.27
N ALA A 454 0.74 -36.92 -8.17
CA ALA A 454 1.60 -36.46 -9.26
C ALA A 454 1.53 -37.39 -10.49
N LYS A 455 1.51 -38.72 -10.29
CA LYS A 455 1.30 -39.67 -11.39
C LYS A 455 -0.07 -39.53 -12.05
N GLN A 456 -1.12 -39.24 -11.28
CA GLN A 456 -2.47 -39.00 -11.83
C GLN A 456 -2.55 -37.71 -12.65
N MET A 457 -1.85 -36.64 -12.23
CA MET A 457 -1.78 -35.39 -12.99
C MET A 457 -0.91 -35.48 -14.27
N LEU A 458 -0.06 -36.50 -14.40
CA LEU A 458 0.75 -36.75 -15.60
C LEU A 458 0.03 -37.65 -16.63
N HIS A 459 -1.13 -38.22 -16.29
CA HIS A 459 -1.93 -39.08 -17.17
C HIS A 459 -3.30 -38.47 -17.52
N GLN A 460 -3.50 -37.19 -17.21
CA GLN A 460 -4.53 -36.31 -17.77
C GLN A 460 -3.82 -35.30 -18.67
#